data_AF-A0A2U8TRL6-F1
#
_entry.id   AF-A0A2U8TRL6-F1
#
_cell.length_a   1.000
_cell.length_b   1.000
_cell.length_c   1.000
_cell.angle_alpha   90.00
_cell.angle_beta   90.00
_cell.angle_gamma   90.00
#
_symmetry.space_group_name_H-M   'P 1'
#
loop_
_entity.id
_entity.type
_entity.pdbx_description
1 polymer ?
#
loop_
_entity_poly.entity_id
_entity_poly.type
_entity_poly.pdbx_seq_one_letter_code
_entity_poly.pdbx_strand_id
1 'polypeptide(L)'
;MCTMTHFASSQATRANSSAPLHPAMYQPHELQPESLLLPRFQVVLAGSSFFHIKEISTGRVRGFRGCHNEACALARSFELRG
;
A
#
# COMPACT_ATOMS: atom_id res chain seq x y z
N MET A 1 26.32 -9.67 -33.85
CA MET A 1 26.21 -8.33 -33.24
C MET A 1 25.14 -8.43 -32.17
N CYS A 2 25.54 -8.48 -30.91
CA CYS A 2 24.67 -8.61 -29.74
C CYS A 2 25.13 -7.57 -28.72
N THR A 3 24.26 -6.66 -28.32
CA THR A 3 24.56 -5.77 -27.18
C THR A 3 23.39 -5.86 -26.20
N MET A 4 23.64 -6.63 -25.14
CA MET A 4 22.83 -6.74 -23.94
C MET A 4 22.89 -5.41 -23.17
N THR A 5 21.77 -4.69 -23.08
CA THR A 5 21.69 -3.49 -22.24
C THR A 5 21.06 -3.85 -20.89
N HIS A 6 21.80 -3.50 -19.85
CA HIS A 6 21.75 -3.90 -18.46
C HIS A 6 20.53 -3.36 -17.67
N PHE A 7 20.15 -4.06 -16.60
CA PHE A 7 19.32 -3.52 -15.51
C PHE A 7 20.23 -2.91 -14.43
N ALA A 8 19.89 -1.72 -13.89
CA ALA A 8 20.13 -1.26 -12.49
C ALA A 8 20.05 0.28 -12.38
N SER A 9 19.30 0.79 -11.39
CA SER A 9 19.63 2.03 -10.67
C SER A 9 18.93 2.04 -9.31
N SER A 10 19.74 1.91 -8.26
CA SER A 10 19.36 1.95 -6.85
C SER A 10 19.40 3.40 -6.31
N GLN A 11 18.46 3.70 -5.41
CA GLN A 11 18.62 4.50 -4.19
C GLN A 11 19.11 5.96 -4.31
N ALA A 12 18.19 6.90 -4.11
CA ALA A 12 18.51 8.27 -3.68
C ALA A 12 18.10 8.44 -2.21
N THR A 13 19.04 8.20 -1.30
CA THR A 13 19.02 8.72 0.07
C THR A 13 19.36 10.22 0.03
N ARG A 14 18.46 11.07 0.51
CA ARG A 14 18.81 12.44 0.93
C ARG A 14 18.47 12.62 2.40
N ALA A 15 19.50 12.50 3.23
CA ALA A 15 19.49 12.92 4.62
C ALA A 15 19.74 14.43 4.70
N ASN A 16 18.96 15.09 5.56
CA ASN A 16 19.42 15.88 6.71
C ASN A 16 18.76 17.26 6.81
N SER A 17 17.94 17.44 7.84
CA SER A 17 17.81 18.68 8.60
C SER A 17 17.24 18.32 9.97
N SER A 18 18.16 18.24 10.95
CA SER A 18 17.91 18.31 12.40
C SER A 18 17.34 19.71 12.71
N ALA A 19 16.35 19.88 13.60
CA ALA A 19 16.51 19.74 15.04
C ALA A 19 15.15 19.63 15.78
N PRO A 20 15.15 19.18 17.05
CA PRO A 20 13.99 18.68 17.78
C PRO A 20 13.40 19.71 18.76
N LEU A 21 12.23 19.39 19.32
CA LEU A 21 11.83 19.51 20.73
C LEU A 21 10.31 19.70 20.81
N HIS A 22 9.59 18.64 21.19
CA HIS A 22 8.49 18.61 22.16
C HIS A 22 7.94 17.17 22.16
N PRO A 23 8.08 16.41 23.26
CA PRO A 23 7.37 15.16 23.42
C PRO A 23 5.92 15.53 23.75
N ALA A 24 5.11 15.74 22.72
CA ALA A 24 3.68 15.60 22.88
C ALA A 24 3.46 14.12 23.22
N MET A 25 3.26 13.85 24.50
CA MET A 25 2.64 12.62 24.99
C MET A 25 1.29 12.48 24.30
N TYR A 26 1.30 11.94 23.08
CA TYR A 26 0.11 11.38 22.50
C TYR A 26 -0.15 10.11 23.28
N GLN A 27 -1.15 10.22 24.15
CA GLN A 27 -1.65 9.16 25.00
C GLN A 27 -1.67 7.82 24.23
N PRO A 28 -1.24 6.72 24.86
CA PRO A 28 -1.71 5.41 24.44
C PRO A 28 -3.23 5.43 24.65
N HIS A 29 -4.00 5.65 23.59
CA HIS A 29 -5.43 5.35 23.62
C HIS A 29 -5.55 3.83 23.71
N GLU A 30 -5.67 3.39 24.95
CA GLU A 30 -6.28 2.17 25.42
C GLU A 30 -7.44 1.72 24.48
N LEU A 31 -7.32 0.49 23.96
CA LEU A 31 -8.41 -0.42 23.66
C LEU A 31 -9.59 0.13 22.81
N GLN A 32 -9.32 0.42 21.54
CA GLN A 32 -10.32 0.18 20.50
C GLN A 32 -9.87 -1.02 19.68
N PRO A 33 -10.75 -1.94 19.26
CA PRO A 33 -10.40 -2.93 18.26
C PRO A 33 -10.27 -2.23 16.90
N GLU A 34 -9.28 -1.36 16.75
CA GLU A 34 -8.92 -0.64 15.52
C GLU A 34 -8.57 -1.63 14.39
N SER A 35 -8.32 -2.89 14.76
CA SER A 35 -8.19 -4.02 13.84
C SER A 35 -9.46 -4.35 13.05
N LEU A 36 -10.65 -3.89 13.48
CA LEU A 36 -11.91 -4.12 12.77
C LEU A 36 -12.28 -3.00 11.78
N LEU A 37 -11.63 -1.84 11.85
CA LEU A 37 -11.92 -0.69 10.98
C LEU A 37 -10.89 -0.51 9.85
N LEU A 38 -9.75 -1.19 9.94
CA LEU A 38 -8.71 -1.14 8.90
C LEU A 38 -9.12 -2.04 7.71
N PRO A 39 -9.15 -1.52 6.47
CA PRO A 39 -9.37 -2.33 5.28
C PRO A 39 -8.31 -3.43 5.19
N ARG A 40 -8.70 -4.67 4.86
CA ARG A 40 -7.76 -5.79 4.63
C ARG A 40 -7.22 -5.77 3.22
N PHE A 41 -7.94 -5.17 2.27
CA PHE A 41 -7.53 -5.03 0.87
C PHE A 41 -7.27 -3.57 0.51
N GLN A 42 -6.15 -3.35 -0.18
CA GLN A 42 -5.73 -2.07 -0.73
C GLN A 42 -5.85 -2.09 -2.26
N VAL A 43 -6.45 -1.04 -2.82
CA VAL A 43 -6.48 -0.81 -4.27
C VAL A 43 -5.29 0.07 -4.64
N VAL A 44 -4.38 -0.44 -5.46
CA VAL A 44 -3.14 0.24 -5.85
C VAL A 44 -3.17 0.50 -7.35
N LEU A 45 -2.95 1.75 -7.76
CA LEU A 45 -2.75 2.09 -9.17
C LEU A 45 -1.44 1.46 -9.68
N ALA A 46 -1.49 0.87 -10.85
CA ALA A 46 -0.35 0.27 -11.51
C ALA A 46 -0.32 0.61 -12.99
N GLY A 47 0.74 1.30 -13.39
CA GLY A 47 0.85 1.83 -14.74
C GLY A 47 -0.20 2.91 -15.01
N SER A 48 -0.72 2.93 -16.24
CA SER A 48 -1.54 4.05 -16.74
C SER A 48 -3.04 3.92 -16.45
N SER A 49 -3.56 2.71 -16.24
CA SER A 49 -5.01 2.48 -16.16
C SER A 49 -5.37 1.13 -15.52
N PHE A 50 -4.44 0.51 -14.79
CA PHE A 50 -4.70 -0.75 -14.12
C PHE A 50 -4.62 -0.57 -12.61
N PHE A 51 -5.42 -1.35 -11.89
CA PHE A 51 -5.49 -1.33 -10.44
C PHE A 51 -5.32 -2.75 -9.92
N HIS A 52 -4.40 -2.93 -8.98
CA HIS A 52 -4.16 -4.19 -8.31
C HIS A 52 -4.90 -4.16 -6.97
N ILE A 53 -5.55 -5.27 -6.61
CA ILE A 53 -6.14 -5.43 -5.29
C ILE A 53 -5.14 -6.25 -4.47
N LYS A 54 -4.48 -5.62 -3.50
CA LYS A 54 -3.44 -6.22 -2.66
C LYS A 54 -4.00 -6.49 -1.27
N GLU A 55 -3.83 -7.70 -0.77
CA GLU A 55 -4.08 -8.01 0.64
C GLU A 55 -2.98 -7.40 1.51
N ILE A 56 -3.35 -6.63 2.54
CA ILE A 56 -2.39 -5.84 3.32
C ILE A 56 -1.51 -6.75 4.19
N SER A 57 -2.10 -7.75 4.83
CA SER A 57 -1.39 -8.66 5.75
C SER A 57 -0.33 -9.50 5.06
N THR A 58 -0.64 -10.03 3.86
CA THR A 58 0.25 -10.93 3.11
C THR A 58 1.06 -10.22 2.04
N GLY A 59 0.64 -9.01 1.66
CA GLY A 59 1.19 -8.27 0.54
C GLY A 59 0.88 -8.87 -0.83
N ARG A 60 0.07 -9.94 -0.92
CA ARG A 60 -0.21 -10.65 -2.18
C ARG A 60 -1.29 -9.94 -2.98
N VAL A 61 -1.15 -9.95 -4.31
CA VAL A 61 -2.18 -9.45 -5.22
C VAL A 61 -3.26 -10.51 -5.40
N ARG A 62 -4.51 -10.13 -5.16
CA ARG A 62 -5.71 -10.98 -5.22
C ARG A 62 -6.56 -10.72 -6.48
N GLY A 63 -6.29 -9.66 -7.23
CA GLY A 63 -6.98 -9.36 -8.49
C GLY A 63 -6.50 -8.08 -9.17
N PHE A 64 -7.03 -7.86 -10.38
CA PHE A 64 -6.71 -6.72 -11.24
C PHE A 64 -7.98 -6.14 -11.88
N ARG A 65 -8.09 -4.81 -12.01
CA ARG A 65 -9.18 -4.14 -12.75
C ARG A 65 -8.67 -2.93 -13.52
N GLY A 66 -9.32 -2.59 -14.63
CA GLY A 66 -9.00 -1.39 -15.42
C GLY A 66 -9.66 -0.11 -14.88
N CYS A 67 -10.63 -0.24 -13.98
CA CYS A 67 -11.36 0.86 -13.39
C CYS A 67 -11.21 0.87 -11.86
N HIS A 68 -10.99 2.05 -11.29
CA HIS A 68 -10.85 2.22 -9.84
C HIS A 68 -12.11 1.74 -9.09
N ASN A 69 -13.29 2.11 -9.58
CA ASN A 69 -14.56 1.77 -8.92
C ASN A 69 -14.81 0.26 -8.93
N GLU A 70 -14.48 -0.42 -10.03
CA GLU A 70 -14.55 -1.88 -10.11
C GLU A 70 -13.54 -2.55 -9.18
N ALA A 71 -12.32 -1.99 -9.08
CA ALA A 71 -11.31 -2.48 -8.16
C ALA A 71 -11.78 -2.36 -6.69
N CYS A 72 -12.40 -1.23 -6.33
CA CYS A 72 -12.98 -1.01 -5.01
C CYS A 72 -14.18 -1.92 -4.73
N ALA A 73 -15.05 -2.17 -5.72
CA ALA A 73 -16.13 -3.15 -5.59
C ALA A 73 -15.58 -4.57 -5.35
N LEU A 74 -14.51 -4.95 -6.07
CA LEU A 74 -13.86 -6.24 -5.88
C LEU A 74 -13.21 -6.36 -4.51
N ALA A 75 -12.50 -5.33 -4.05
CA ALA A 75 -11.91 -5.29 -2.72
C ALA A 75 -12.96 -5.51 -1.62
N ARG A 76 -14.10 -4.81 -1.68
CA ARG A 76 -15.23 -5.03 -0.75
C ARG A 76 -15.77 -6.46 -0.80
N SER A 77 -15.82 -7.08 -1.98
CA SER A 77 -16.25 -8.47 -2.12
C SER A 77 -15.26 -9.48 -1.52
N PHE A 78 -14.00 -9.11 -1.34
CA PHE A 78 -13.02 -9.93 -0.64
C PHE A 78 -13.15 -9.78 0.88
N GLU A 79 -13.46 -8.57 1.37
CA GLU A 79 -13.77 -8.35 2.79
C GLU A 79 -14.97 -9.19 3.24
N LEU A 80 -16.00 -9.31 2.40
CA LEU A 80 -17.21 -10.09 2.71
C LEU A 80 -17.02 -11.61 2.67
N ARG A 81 -15.89 -12.11 2.16
CA ARG A 81 -15.63 -13.56 1.95
C ARG A 81 -14.53 -14.12 2.84
N GLY A 82 -13.80 -13.26 3.56
CA GLY A 82 -12.73 -13.64 4.48
C GLY A 82 -13.24 -13.80 5.90
#